data_AF-A0A8S3FBE2-F1
#
_entry.id   AF-A0A8S3FBE2-F1
#
_cell.length_a   1.000
_cell.length_b   1.000
_cell.length_c   1.000
_cell.angle_alpha   90.00
_cell.angle_beta   90.00
_cell.angle_gamma   90.00
#
_symmetry.space_group_name_H-M   'P 1'
#
loop_
_entity.id
_entity.type
_entity.pdbx_description
1 polymer ?
#
loop_
_entity_poly.entity_id
_entity_poly.type
_entity_poly.pdbx_seq_one_letter_code
_entity_poly.pdbx_strand_id
1 'polypeptide(L)'
;MPIRDYLHNRTTKRKCRLNGILPSKRMPRKAKLQQHFFDHMLFSGPQLPRKVNLRHQMTPVEDQSNIGSCVANSFAGAYEYLLKKTSGCHIDVSRLFIYYNARVKDEESDDNIDDSGCTVTSAIEALEEFGTCLESIWPYYTKRVNKCPSDAAFEEAENNKIVDALQININ
;
A
#
# COMPACT_ATOMS: atom_id res chain seq x y z
N MET A 1 -22.40 -11.24 6.49
CA MET A 1 -21.06 -11.41 5.90
C MET A 1 -20.99 -10.57 4.63
N PRO A 2 -19.95 -9.73 4.42
CA PRO A 2 -19.77 -9.09 3.12
C PRO A 2 -19.57 -10.17 2.05
N ILE A 3 -20.26 -10.04 0.92
CA ILE A 3 -20.14 -10.96 -0.22
C ILE A 3 -18.70 -10.86 -0.73
N ARG A 4 -17.96 -11.96 -0.67
CA ARG A 4 -16.61 -12.04 -1.25
C ARG A 4 -16.78 -12.28 -2.74
N ASP A 5 -16.69 -11.21 -3.53
CA ASP A 5 -16.73 -11.31 -4.98
C ASP A 5 -15.40 -11.89 -5.50
N TYR A 6 -15.47 -12.73 -6.54
CA TYR A 6 -14.28 -13.32 -7.18
C TYR A 6 -14.35 -13.18 -8.69
N LEU A 7 -13.28 -12.69 -9.31
CA LEU A 7 -13.07 -12.85 -10.74
C LEU A 7 -12.54 -14.25 -11.02
N HIS A 8 -13.04 -14.86 -12.10
CA HIS A 8 -12.58 -16.15 -12.58
C HIS A 8 -11.87 -15.94 -13.92
N ASN A 9 -10.56 -16.15 -13.95
CA ASN A 9 -9.80 -16.11 -15.19
C ASN A 9 -10.16 -17.36 -16.01
N ARG A 10 -10.84 -17.18 -17.15
CA ARG A 10 -11.33 -18.29 -17.98
C ARG A 10 -10.20 -19.14 -18.57
N THR A 11 -9.04 -18.53 -18.82
CA THR A 11 -7.85 -19.13 -19.42
C THR A 11 -7.03 -19.89 -18.39
N THR A 12 -6.71 -19.27 -17.26
CA THR A 12 -5.83 -19.87 -16.24
C THR A 12 -6.59 -20.66 -15.17
N LYS A 13 -7.93 -20.58 -15.17
CA LYS A 13 -8.84 -21.11 -14.13
C LYS A 13 -8.59 -20.55 -12.72
N ARG A 14 -7.73 -19.53 -12.58
CA ARG A 14 -7.46 -18.89 -11.29
C ARG A 14 -8.68 -18.09 -10.81
N LYS A 15 -8.93 -18.15 -9.50
CA LYS A 15 -9.85 -17.26 -8.79
C LYS A 15 -9.05 -16.09 -8.21
N CYS A 16 -9.51 -14.87 -8.44
CA CYS A 16 -8.93 -13.66 -7.90
C CYS A 16 -9.99 -13.00 -7.01
N ARG A 17 -9.67 -12.81 -5.73
CA ARG A 17 -10.55 -12.11 -4.80
C ARG A 17 -10.69 -10.66 -5.23
N LEU A 18 -11.92 -10.20 -5.42
CA LEU A 18 -12.23 -8.80 -5.59
C LEU A 18 -12.36 -8.13 -4.21
N ASN A 19 -11.96 -6.87 -4.13
CA ASN A 19 -12.30 -5.95 -3.05
C ASN A 19 -11.76 -6.34 -1.66
N GLY A 20 -10.46 -6.07 -1.43
CA GLY A 20 -9.87 -6.01 -0.09
C GLY A 20 -9.86 -4.61 0.54
N ILE A 21 -10.39 -3.60 -0.16
CA ILE A 21 -10.44 -2.23 0.34
C ILE A 21 -11.67 -2.04 1.24
N LEU A 22 -11.44 -1.45 2.40
CA LEU A 22 -12.50 -1.00 3.32
C LEU A 22 -12.65 0.52 3.25
N PRO A 23 -13.87 1.06 3.43
CA PRO A 23 -14.07 2.51 3.45
C PRO A 23 -13.38 3.13 4.67
N SER A 24 -12.47 4.07 4.43
CA SER A 24 -11.84 4.84 5.50
C SER A 24 -12.88 5.63 6.30
N LYS A 25 -12.90 5.45 7.62
CA LYS A 25 -13.75 6.24 8.54
C LYS A 25 -13.11 7.58 8.94
N ARG A 26 -11.79 7.68 8.84
CA ARG A 26 -10.99 8.86 9.18
C ARG A 26 -10.04 9.24 8.04
N MET A 27 -9.74 10.53 7.94
CA MET A 27 -8.66 11.02 7.07
C MET A 27 -7.30 10.68 7.69
N PRO A 28 -6.26 10.44 6.87
CA PRO A 28 -4.89 10.34 7.37
C PRO A 28 -4.49 11.65 8.08
N ARG A 29 -3.50 11.57 8.97
CA ARG A 29 -2.96 12.77 9.62
C ARG A 29 -2.50 13.75 8.54
N LYS A 30 -2.78 15.05 8.72
CA LYS A 30 -2.37 16.07 7.76
C LYS A 30 -0.85 16.07 7.64
N ALA A 31 -0.36 16.11 6.40
CA ALA A 31 1.04 16.33 6.11
C ALA A 31 1.59 17.55 6.88
N LYS A 32 2.78 17.39 7.46
CA LYS A 32 3.48 18.46 8.19
C LYS A 32 4.02 19.52 7.24
N LEU A 33 4.40 19.12 6.02
CA LEU A 33 4.68 20.07 4.95
C LEU A 33 3.42 20.91 4.68
N GLN A 34 3.56 22.23 4.81
CA GLN A 34 2.45 23.18 4.64
C GLN A 34 1.66 22.82 3.39
N GLN A 35 0.41 22.40 3.58
CA GLN A 35 -0.52 22.08 2.52
C GLN A 35 -0.55 23.20 1.46
N HIS A 36 -0.44 24.47 1.89
CA HIS A 36 -0.28 25.63 1.01
C HIS A 36 0.93 25.60 0.07
N PHE A 37 2.08 25.06 0.48
CA PHE A 37 3.29 24.97 -0.36
C PHE A 37 3.12 23.91 -1.45
N PHE A 38 2.54 22.76 -1.11
CA PHE A 38 2.21 21.71 -2.07
C PHE A 38 1.06 22.09 -2.99
N ASP A 39 0.00 22.70 -2.46
CA ASP A 39 -1.15 23.15 -3.25
C ASP A 39 -0.72 24.20 -4.28
N HIS A 40 0.14 25.15 -3.89
CA HIS A 40 0.69 26.11 -4.82
C HIS A 40 1.63 25.47 -5.87
N MET A 41 2.45 24.48 -5.51
CA MET A 41 3.39 23.88 -6.46
C MET A 41 2.73 22.84 -7.40
N LEU A 42 1.73 22.10 -6.92
CA LEU A 42 1.03 21.03 -7.67
C LEU A 42 -0.13 21.57 -8.52
N PHE A 43 -0.81 22.63 -8.09
CA PHE A 43 -2.00 23.16 -8.77
C PHE A 43 -1.82 24.58 -9.36
N SER A 44 -0.72 25.28 -9.06
CA SER A 44 -0.37 26.55 -9.76
C SER A 44 0.72 26.37 -10.82
N GLY A 45 1.12 25.13 -11.10
CA GLY A 45 2.06 24.81 -12.18
C GLY A 45 1.48 25.09 -13.58
N PRO A 46 2.32 25.14 -14.62
CA PRO A 46 1.88 25.39 -16.00
C PRO A 46 0.77 24.42 -16.42
N GLN A 47 -0.03 24.84 -17.41
CA GLN A 47 -1.12 24.05 -17.99
C GLN A 47 -0.75 22.56 -18.06
N LEU A 48 -1.53 21.71 -17.37
CA LEU A 48 -1.26 20.28 -17.30
C LEU A 48 -1.07 19.71 -18.72
N PRO A 49 -0.11 18.80 -18.92
CA PRO A 49 0.10 18.17 -20.21
C PRO A 49 -1.18 17.41 -20.62
N ARG A 50 -1.53 17.47 -21.91
CA ARG A 50 -2.71 16.79 -22.46
C ARG A 50 -2.70 15.27 -22.25
N LYS A 51 -1.53 14.68 -22.02
CA LYS A 51 -1.35 13.24 -21.81
C LYS A 51 -0.11 12.98 -20.95
N VAL A 52 -0.26 12.11 -19.97
CA VAL A 52 0.83 11.57 -19.15
C VAL A 52 0.79 10.05 -19.22
N ASN A 53 1.95 9.40 -19.35
CA ASN A 53 2.07 7.94 -19.27
C ASN A 53 3.24 7.57 -18.38
N LEU A 54 2.98 7.22 -17.11
CA LEU A 54 4.01 6.85 -16.14
C LEU A 54 4.42 5.38 -16.21
N ARG A 55 3.78 4.55 -17.06
CA ARG A 55 4.00 3.08 -17.07
C ARG A 55 5.45 2.67 -17.27
N HIS A 56 6.23 3.44 -18.03
CA HIS A 56 7.64 3.19 -18.27
C HIS A 56 8.51 3.32 -16.99
N GLN A 57 8.00 4.01 -15.97
CA GLN A 57 8.65 4.22 -14.69
C GLN A 57 8.15 3.25 -13.61
N MET A 58 7.03 2.55 -13.85
CA MET A 58 6.44 1.63 -12.88
C MET A 58 7.24 0.31 -12.79
N THR A 59 7.07 -0.40 -11.69
CA THR A 59 7.52 -1.79 -11.53
C THR A 59 6.55 -2.76 -12.23
N PRO A 60 6.96 -4.01 -12.50
CA PRO A 60 6.05 -5.03 -13.01
C PRO A 60 4.80 -5.18 -12.13
N VAL A 61 3.66 -5.51 -12.75
CA VAL A 61 2.43 -5.75 -12.01
C VAL A 61 2.55 -7.05 -11.22
N GLU A 62 2.30 -6.98 -9.92
CA GLU A 62 2.36 -8.14 -9.04
C GLU A 62 1.00 -8.83 -8.84
N ASP A 63 1.01 -10.11 -8.43
CA ASP A 63 -0.19 -10.93 -8.20
C ASP A 63 -0.57 -10.98 -6.71
N GLN A 64 -1.64 -10.27 -6.33
CA GLN A 64 -2.19 -10.31 -4.95
C GLN A 64 -2.76 -11.69 -4.55
N SER A 65 -2.79 -12.64 -5.47
CA SER A 65 -3.33 -13.98 -5.25
C SER A 65 -4.81 -13.92 -4.81
N ASN A 66 -5.17 -14.65 -3.76
CA ASN A 66 -6.56 -14.82 -3.31
C ASN A 66 -6.85 -14.17 -1.95
N ILE A 67 -6.03 -13.22 -1.51
CA ILE A 67 -6.19 -12.50 -0.24
C ILE A 67 -6.62 -11.04 -0.45
N GLY A 68 -7.11 -10.38 0.59
CA GLY A 68 -7.66 -9.02 0.59
C GLY A 68 -6.62 -7.90 0.60
N SER A 69 -5.41 -8.12 0.07
CA SER A 69 -4.27 -7.21 0.23
C SER A 69 -4.16 -6.11 -0.85
N CYS A 70 -5.23 -5.80 -1.59
CA CYS A 70 -5.16 -4.88 -2.74
C CYS A 70 -4.69 -3.46 -2.37
N VAL A 71 -5.03 -2.97 -1.17
CA VAL A 71 -4.55 -1.69 -0.65
C VAL A 71 -3.04 -1.75 -0.42
N ALA A 72 -2.56 -2.79 0.24
CA ALA A 72 -1.11 -3.00 0.46
C ALA A 72 -0.33 -3.17 -0.86
N ASN A 73 -0.88 -3.85 -1.86
CA ASN A 73 -0.26 -3.95 -3.20
C ASN A 73 -0.18 -2.59 -3.89
N SER A 74 -1.24 -1.77 -3.77
CA SER A 74 -1.23 -0.39 -4.30
C SER A 74 -0.13 0.46 -3.64
N PHE A 75 0.02 0.36 -2.32
CA PHE A 75 1.06 1.10 -1.60
C PHE A 75 2.47 0.58 -1.87
N ALA A 76 2.66 -0.74 -1.96
CA ALA A 76 3.94 -1.31 -2.39
C ALA A 76 4.33 -0.75 -3.77
N GLY A 77 3.46 -0.87 -4.78
CA GLY A 77 3.75 -0.33 -6.12
C GLY A 77 4.04 1.18 -6.14
N ALA A 78 3.35 1.97 -5.31
CA ALA A 78 3.64 3.40 -5.18
C ALA A 78 5.02 3.65 -4.55
N TYR A 79 5.38 2.90 -3.50
CA TYR A 79 6.67 2.97 -2.82
C TYR A 79 7.81 2.56 -3.75
N GLU A 80 7.65 1.43 -4.44
CA GLU A 80 8.64 0.90 -5.39
C GLU A 80 8.83 1.80 -6.60
N TYR A 81 7.76 2.45 -7.09
CA TYR A 81 7.88 3.48 -8.11
C TYR A 81 8.77 4.63 -7.65
N LEU A 82 8.61 5.10 -6.40
CA LEU A 82 9.46 6.16 -5.84
C LEU A 82 10.90 5.68 -5.71
N LEU A 83 11.14 4.47 -5.18
CA LEU A 83 12.48 3.88 -5.09
C LEU A 83 13.15 3.75 -6.46
N LYS A 84 12.43 3.25 -7.46
CA LYS A 84 12.93 3.13 -8.84
C LYS A 84 13.22 4.49 -9.46
N LYS A 85 12.38 5.49 -9.20
CA LYS A 85 12.56 6.85 -9.71
C LYS A 85 13.79 7.54 -9.10
N THR A 86 14.09 7.31 -7.82
CA THR A 86 15.22 7.96 -7.13
C THR A 86 16.53 7.21 -7.27
N SER A 87 16.50 5.87 -7.21
CA SER A 87 17.71 5.03 -7.25
C SER A 87 18.03 4.48 -8.64
N GLY A 88 17.05 4.42 -9.55
CA GLY A 88 17.17 3.72 -10.83
C GLY A 88 16.99 2.20 -10.73
N CYS A 89 16.90 1.64 -9.51
CA CYS A 89 16.80 0.21 -9.26
C CYS A 89 15.37 -0.20 -8.91
N HIS A 90 14.93 -1.35 -9.43
CA HIS A 90 13.71 -1.99 -8.96
C HIS A 90 14.02 -2.72 -7.66
N ILE A 91 13.34 -2.32 -6.59
CA ILE A 91 13.40 -2.89 -5.25
C ILE A 91 11.97 -3.26 -4.86
N ASP A 92 11.75 -4.50 -4.41
CA ASP A 92 10.42 -4.97 -3.97
C ASP A 92 10.27 -4.79 -2.44
N VAL A 93 9.14 -4.22 -2.02
CA VAL A 93 8.82 -4.03 -0.59
C VAL A 93 7.74 -5.03 -0.14
N SER A 94 7.76 -5.43 1.12
CA SER A 94 6.87 -6.48 1.62
C SER A 94 5.41 -6.03 1.69
N ARG A 95 4.60 -6.53 0.76
CA ARG A 95 3.14 -6.29 0.80
C ARG A 95 2.48 -6.93 1.99
N LEU A 96 2.96 -8.08 2.48
CA LEU A 96 2.38 -8.73 3.66
C LEU A 96 2.69 -7.96 4.94
N PHE A 97 3.86 -7.30 5.01
CA PHE A 97 4.20 -6.43 6.14
C PHE A 97 3.26 -5.23 6.20
N ILE A 98 3.09 -4.53 5.07
CA ILE A 98 2.14 -3.41 4.95
C ILE A 98 0.72 -3.88 5.29
N TYR A 99 0.31 -5.03 4.75
CA TYR A 99 -1.05 -5.54 4.93
C TYR A 99 -1.36 -6.00 6.35
N TYR A 100 -0.41 -6.62 7.05
CA TYR A 100 -0.56 -7.00 8.45
C TYR A 100 -0.72 -5.76 9.33
N ASN A 101 0.23 -4.82 9.25
CA ASN A 101 0.22 -3.64 10.09
C ASN A 101 -0.98 -2.72 9.82
N ALA A 102 -1.44 -2.62 8.56
CA ALA A 102 -2.67 -1.89 8.24
C ALA A 102 -3.91 -2.47 8.94
N ARG A 103 -4.00 -3.81 9.06
CA ARG A 103 -5.12 -4.45 9.77
C ARG A 103 -5.03 -4.29 11.28
N VAL A 104 -3.82 -4.34 11.83
CA VAL A 104 -3.60 -3.99 13.25
C VAL A 104 -4.08 -2.57 13.54
N LYS A 105 -3.86 -1.62 12.61
CA LYS A 105 -4.38 -0.25 12.73
C LYS A 105 -5.90 -0.15 12.58
N ASP A 106 -6.51 -0.95 11.71
CA ASP A 106 -7.97 -0.99 11.54
C ASP A 106 -8.70 -1.61 12.74
N GLU A 107 -8.15 -2.68 13.32
CA GLU A 107 -8.73 -3.39 14.47
C GLU A 107 -8.29 -2.79 15.82
N GLU A 108 -7.29 -1.91 15.82
CA GLU A 108 -6.64 -1.35 17.02
C GLU A 108 -6.12 -2.43 18.00
N SER A 109 -5.79 -3.60 17.46
CA SER A 109 -5.29 -4.78 18.19
C SER A 109 -4.56 -5.71 17.22
N ASP A 110 -3.58 -6.47 17.70
CA ASP A 110 -2.93 -7.57 16.98
C ASP A 110 -3.55 -8.95 17.30
N ASP A 111 -4.56 -8.99 18.17
CA ASP A 111 -5.31 -10.19 18.51
C ASP A 111 -6.29 -10.55 17.38
N ASN A 112 -6.26 -11.82 16.97
CA ASN A 112 -7.22 -12.37 15.99
C ASN A 112 -7.29 -11.65 14.63
N ILE A 113 -6.17 -11.10 14.15
CA ILE A 113 -6.07 -10.53 12.80
C ILE A 113 -6.53 -11.55 11.75
N ASP A 114 -7.52 -11.17 10.93
CA ASP A 114 -8.04 -11.99 9.82
C ASP A 114 -7.87 -11.30 8.46
N ASP A 115 -8.03 -12.04 7.37
CA ASP A 115 -8.01 -11.55 5.97
C ASP A 115 -9.31 -10.78 5.63
N SER A 116 -9.55 -9.68 6.35
CA SER A 116 -10.74 -8.81 6.27
C SER A 116 -10.62 -7.70 5.23
N GLY A 117 -9.42 -7.46 4.69
CA GLY A 117 -9.11 -6.26 3.92
C GLY A 117 -8.45 -5.20 4.81
N CYS A 118 -8.19 -4.01 4.28
CA CYS A 118 -7.82 -2.86 5.10
C CYS A 118 -8.27 -1.54 4.48
N THR A 119 -8.29 -0.48 5.28
CA THR A 119 -8.53 0.88 4.81
C THR A 119 -7.24 1.49 4.23
N VAL A 120 -7.39 2.43 3.29
CA VAL A 120 -6.25 3.20 2.76
C VAL A 120 -5.59 4.01 3.86
N THR A 121 -6.39 4.57 4.79
CA THR A 121 -5.89 5.38 5.90
C THR A 121 -5.00 4.56 6.83
N SER A 122 -5.42 3.37 7.21
CA SER A 122 -4.63 2.50 8.10
C SER A 122 -3.35 2.00 7.45
N ALA A 123 -3.32 1.81 6.13
CA ALA A 123 -2.09 1.51 5.40
C ALA A 123 -1.10 2.70 5.42
N ILE A 124 -1.59 3.94 5.27
CA ILE A 124 -0.77 5.15 5.42
C ILE A 124 -0.21 5.23 6.85
N GLU A 125 -1.06 5.11 7.86
CA GLU A 125 -0.63 5.19 9.27
C GLU A 125 0.36 4.08 9.63
N ALA A 126 0.18 2.87 9.09
CA ALA A 126 1.15 1.78 9.26
C ALA A 126 2.50 2.10 8.62
N LEU A 127 2.52 2.69 7.42
CA LEU A 127 3.75 3.11 6.75
C LEU A 127 4.43 4.30 7.45
N GLU A 128 3.65 5.21 8.04
CA GLU A 128 4.18 6.33 8.84
C GLU A 128 4.78 5.84 10.16
N GLU A 129 4.15 4.85 10.80
CA GLU A 129 4.55 4.37 12.12
C GLU A 129 5.63 3.30 12.07
N PHE A 130 5.50 2.33 11.16
CA PHE A 130 6.39 1.16 11.09
C PHE A 130 7.23 1.12 9.81
N GLY A 131 6.83 1.82 8.75
CA GLY A 131 7.48 1.74 7.45
C GLY A 131 7.21 0.42 6.73
N THR A 132 8.18 -0.06 5.95
CA THR A 132 8.12 -1.37 5.28
C THR A 132 9.51 -1.97 5.13
N CYS A 133 9.62 -3.29 5.21
CA CYS A 133 10.83 -4.01 4.86
C CYS A 133 10.81 -4.45 3.39
N LEU A 134 11.91 -5.03 2.93
CA LEU A 134 12.02 -5.71 1.65
C LEU A 134 11.13 -6.96 1.61
N GLU A 135 10.57 -7.24 0.44
CA GLU A 135 9.83 -8.50 0.19
C GLU A 135 10.74 -9.73 0.39
N SER A 136 12.07 -9.61 0.28
CA SER A 136 13.00 -10.69 0.58
C SER A 136 13.06 -11.06 2.08
N ILE A 137 12.80 -10.12 2.98
CA ILE A 137 12.79 -10.35 4.44
C ILE A 137 11.46 -10.88 4.91
N TRP A 138 10.36 -10.33 4.40
CA TRP A 138 9.02 -10.84 4.68
C TRP A 138 8.28 -11.19 3.38
N PRO A 139 8.54 -12.38 2.81
CA PRO A 139 8.03 -12.74 1.49
C PRO A 139 6.53 -12.90 1.42
N TYR A 140 6.00 -12.64 0.21
CA TYR A 140 4.60 -12.77 -0.15
C TYR A 140 4.12 -14.23 -0.20
N TYR A 141 4.12 -14.86 0.97
CA TYR A 141 3.60 -16.20 1.18
C TYR A 141 2.24 -16.08 1.87
N THR A 142 1.16 -16.18 1.08
CA THR A 142 -0.23 -15.93 1.52
C THR A 142 -0.66 -16.74 2.75
N LYS A 143 -0.03 -17.88 3.05
CA LYS A 143 -0.28 -18.63 4.31
C LYS A 143 0.18 -17.90 5.57
N ARG A 144 0.97 -16.83 5.44
CA ARG A 144 1.38 -15.93 6.50
C ARG A 144 0.50 -14.67 6.59
N VAL A 145 -0.60 -14.60 5.84
CA VAL A 145 -1.45 -13.40 5.80
C VAL A 145 -1.81 -12.89 7.20
N ASN A 146 -2.11 -13.77 8.15
CA ASN A 146 -2.48 -13.38 9.52
C ASN A 146 -1.34 -13.51 10.53
N LYS A 147 -0.11 -13.82 10.09
CA LYS A 147 1.05 -13.94 10.99
C LYS A 147 1.73 -12.60 11.17
N CYS A 148 2.02 -12.28 12.42
CA CYS A 148 2.89 -11.15 12.74
C CYS A 148 4.25 -11.30 12.04
N PRO A 149 4.75 -10.23 11.37
CA PRO A 149 6.10 -10.19 10.84
C PRO A 149 7.17 -10.46 11.89
N SER A 150 8.32 -10.97 11.46
CA SER A 150 9.46 -11.18 12.35
C SER A 150 10.05 -9.87 12.86
N ASP A 151 10.72 -9.90 14.01
CA ASP A 151 11.43 -8.74 14.57
C ASP A 151 12.39 -8.11 13.56
N ALA A 152 13.15 -8.92 12.81
CA ALA A 152 14.03 -8.46 11.74
C ALA A 152 13.30 -7.67 10.63
N ALA A 153 12.02 -7.97 10.39
CA ALA A 153 11.21 -7.23 9.43
C ALA A 153 10.82 -5.85 9.98
N PHE A 154 10.47 -5.77 11.26
CA PHE A 154 10.21 -4.50 11.93
C PHE A 154 11.47 -3.65 12.05
N GLU A 155 12.61 -4.24 12.44
CA GLU A 155 13.90 -3.55 12.54
C GLU A 155 14.33 -2.91 11.21
N GLU A 156 14.17 -3.62 10.10
CA GLU A 156 14.46 -3.03 8.78
C GLU A 156 13.45 -1.93 8.41
N ALA A 157 12.16 -2.19 8.67
CA ALA A 157 11.07 -1.30 8.28
C ALA A 157 11.17 0.09 8.92
N GLU A 158 11.73 0.19 10.13
CA GLU A 158 12.00 1.45 10.83
C GLU A 158 12.79 2.47 10.00
N ASN A 159 13.65 2.00 9.07
CA ASN A 159 14.47 2.86 8.21
C ASN A 159 13.73 3.35 6.95
N ASN A 160 12.51 2.87 6.71
CA ASN A 160 11.78 3.00 5.45
C ASN A 160 10.38 3.61 5.64
N LYS A 161 10.21 4.47 6.65
CA LYS A 161 8.93 5.15 6.93
C LYS A 161 8.61 6.21 5.87
N ILE A 162 7.32 6.36 5.56
CA ILE A 162 6.86 7.54 4.81
C ILE A 162 6.78 8.73 5.76
N VAL A 163 7.09 9.92 5.24
CA VAL A 163 7.17 11.14 6.07
C VAL A 163 5.83 11.86 6.12
N ASP A 164 5.11 11.91 5.00
CA ASP A 164 3.86 12.65 4.85
C ASP A 164 2.96 11.97 3.79
N ALA A 165 1.64 12.11 3.96
CA ALA A 165 0.63 11.75 2.98
C ALA A 165 -0.37 12.90 2.76
N LEU A 166 -0.81 13.08 1.52
CA LEU A 166 -1.75 14.14 1.13
C LEU A 166 -2.94 13.54 0.38
N GLN A 167 -4.14 13.92 0.80
CA GLN A 167 -5.36 13.64 0.03
C GLN A 167 -5.50 14.65 -1.12
N ILE A 168 -5.64 14.14 -2.34
CA ILE A 168 -5.89 14.95 -3.52
C ILE A 168 -7.41 15.13 -3.67
N ASN A 169 -7.88 16.37 -3.62
CA ASN A 169 -9.27 16.71 -3.93
C ASN A 169 -9.45 16.70 -5.44
N ILE A 170 -10.37 15.87 -5.93
CA ILE A 170 -10.79 15.86 -7.33
C ILE A 170 -12.09 16.66 -7.38
N ASN A 171 -12.00 17.94 -7.76
CA ASN A 171 -13.15 18.81 -8.00
C ASN A 171 -13.70 18.61 -9.42
#